data_AF-B1AKK3-F1
#
_entry.id   AF-B1AKK3-F1
#
_cell.length_a   1.000
_cell.length_b   1.000
_cell.length_c   1.000
_cell.angle_alpha   90.00
_cell.angle_beta   90.00
_cell.angle_gamma   90.00
#
_symmetry.space_group_name_H-M   'P 1'
#
loop_
_entity.id
_entity.type
_entity.pdbx_description
1 polymer ?
#
loop_
_entity_poly.entity_id
_entity_poly.type
_entity_poly.pdbx_seq_one_letter_code
_entity_poly.pdbx_strand_id
1 'polypeptide(L)'
;MTSPAKFKKDKEIIAEYDTQVKEIRAQLTEQMKCLDQQCELRVQLLQDLQDFFRKKAEIEMDYSRNLEKLAERFLAKTCSTKDQQFKKDQNVLSPVNCWNLLLNQVKRESRDHTTLSDIYLNNIIPRFVQVSEDSGRLFKKSKEVGQQLQDDLMKVLNELYS
;
A
#
# COMPACT_ATOMS: atom_id res chain seq x y z
N MET A 1 -18.82 55.33 7.82
CA MET A 1 -20.22 55.13 8.25
C MET A 1 -20.25 53.86 9.09
N THR A 2 -20.07 53.98 10.41
CA THR A 2 -20.21 52.86 11.35
C THR A 2 -21.69 52.65 11.62
N SER A 3 -22.20 51.46 11.34
CA SER A 3 -23.60 51.10 11.62
C SER A 3 -23.88 51.27 13.12
N PRO A 4 -25.06 51.76 13.54
CA PRO A 4 -25.38 51.90 14.97
C PRO A 4 -25.32 50.53 15.65
N ALA A 5 -24.67 50.46 16.82
CA ALA A 5 -24.66 49.23 17.61
C ALA A 5 -26.10 48.85 18.00
N LYS A 6 -26.54 47.65 17.63
CA LYS A 6 -27.86 47.13 18.02
C LYS A 6 -27.87 46.88 19.52
N PHE A 7 -28.85 47.46 20.23
CA PHE A 7 -29.13 47.13 21.61
C PHE A 7 -29.74 45.72 21.67
N LYS A 8 -28.98 44.75 22.21
CA LYS A 8 -29.44 43.36 22.37
C LYS A 8 -29.78 43.08 23.81
N LYS A 9 -30.85 42.32 24.04
CA LYS A 9 -31.20 41.81 25.38
C LYS A 9 -30.46 40.50 25.64
N ASP A 10 -30.24 40.13 26.89
CA ASP A 10 -29.55 38.88 27.28
C ASP A 10 -30.08 37.64 26.56
N LYS A 11 -31.40 37.50 26.40
CA LYS A 11 -31.99 36.39 25.64
C LYS A 11 -31.52 36.30 24.19
N GLU A 12 -31.32 37.44 23.54
CA GLU A 12 -30.86 37.51 22.14
C GLU A 12 -29.36 37.19 22.06
N ILE A 13 -28.55 37.69 23.00
CA ILE A 13 -27.12 37.39 23.11
C ILE A 13 -26.90 35.88 23.33
N ILE A 14 -27.65 35.29 24.27
CA ILE A 14 -27.59 33.86 24.58
C ILE A 14 -28.01 33.01 23.37
N ALA A 15 -29.07 33.40 22.65
CA ALA A 15 -29.54 32.65 21.47
C ALA A 15 -28.55 32.70 20.29
N GLU A 16 -27.91 33.85 20.07
CA GLU A 16 -26.85 33.97 19.06
C GLU A 16 -25.64 33.11 19.43
N TYR A 17 -25.24 33.12 20.71
CA TYR A 17 -24.18 32.27 21.20
C TYR A 17 -24.52 30.78 21.06
N ASP A 18 -25.75 30.36 21.38
CA ASP A 18 -26.23 28.99 21.17
C ASP A 18 -26.05 28.51 19.75
N THR A 19 -26.39 29.39 18.82
CA THR A 19 -26.35 29.09 17.40
C THR A 19 -24.90 28.83 16.98
N GLN A 20 -23.96 29.67 17.42
CA GLN A 20 -22.53 29.45 17.17
C GLN A 20 -22.00 28.18 17.85
N VAL A 21 -22.39 27.88 19.08
CA VAL A 21 -21.96 26.65 19.77
C VAL A 21 -22.47 25.40 19.03
N LYS A 22 -23.70 25.43 18.51
CA LYS A 22 -24.25 24.36 17.66
C LYS A 22 -23.51 24.23 16.34
N GLU A 23 -23.16 25.34 15.69
CA GLU A 23 -22.36 25.35 14.46
C GLU A 23 -20.97 24.74 14.70
N ILE A 24 -20.28 25.14 15.78
CA ILE A 24 -18.99 24.57 16.17
C ILE A 24 -19.12 23.07 16.39
N ARG A 25 -20.11 22.61 17.17
CA ARG A 25 -20.36 21.19 17.41
C ARG A 25 -20.59 20.41 16.12
N ALA A 26 -21.36 20.98 15.18
CA ALA A 26 -21.59 20.37 13.87
C ALA A 26 -20.28 20.24 13.07
N GLN A 27 -19.45 21.29 13.07
CA GLN A 27 -18.15 21.28 12.39
C GLN A 27 -17.19 20.25 13.01
N LEU A 28 -17.13 20.16 14.34
CA LEU A 28 -16.32 19.16 15.06
C LEU A 28 -16.74 17.73 14.71
N THR A 29 -18.04 17.49 14.61
CA THR A 29 -18.58 16.19 14.18
C THR A 29 -18.15 15.87 12.75
N GLU A 30 -18.22 16.84 11.85
CA GLU A 30 -17.83 16.65 10.45
C GLU A 30 -16.31 16.43 10.28
N GLN A 31 -15.49 17.10 11.10
CA GLN A 31 -14.05 16.83 11.16
C GLN A 31 -13.76 15.37 11.54
N MET A 32 -14.48 14.81 12.52
CA MET A 32 -14.31 13.41 12.90
C MET A 32 -14.71 12.45 11.79
N LYS A 33 -15.84 12.68 11.12
CA LYS A 33 -16.24 11.88 9.96
C LYS A 33 -15.21 11.92 8.83
N CYS A 34 -14.67 13.10 8.55
CA CYS A 34 -13.62 13.26 7.54
C CYS A 34 -12.37 12.44 7.90
N LEU A 35 -11.95 12.46 9.17
CA LEU A 35 -10.83 11.66 9.65
C LEU A 35 -11.10 10.15 9.59
N ASP A 36 -12.30 9.71 9.96
CA ASP A 36 -12.76 8.33 9.82
C ASP A 36 -12.67 7.87 8.36
N GLN A 37 -13.23 8.66 7.43
CA GLN A 37 -13.19 8.36 6.01
C GLN A 37 -11.75 8.29 5.45
N GLN A 38 -10.88 9.21 5.87
CA GLN A 38 -9.46 9.18 5.46
C GLN A 38 -8.75 7.91 5.95
N CYS A 39 -9.12 7.40 7.13
CA CYS A 39 -8.60 6.13 7.61
C CYS A 39 -9.08 4.96 6.75
N GLU A 40 -10.38 4.90 6.45
CA GLU A 40 -10.96 3.86 5.61
C GLU A 40 -10.31 3.82 4.23
N LEU A 41 -10.12 4.98 3.59
CA LEU A 41 -9.44 5.08 2.29
C LEU A 41 -7.99 4.58 2.34
N ARG A 42 -7.26 4.86 3.42
CA ARG A 42 -5.89 4.36 3.59
C ARG A 42 -5.85 2.85 3.78
N VAL A 43 -6.76 2.29 4.57
CA VAL A 43 -6.88 0.83 4.75
C VAL A 43 -7.21 0.15 3.42
N GLN A 44 -8.15 0.72 2.65
CA GLN A 44 -8.50 0.20 1.33
C GLN A 44 -7.30 0.23 0.38
N LEU A 45 -6.57 1.34 0.31
CA LEU A 45 -5.38 1.44 -0.53
C LEU A 45 -4.30 0.40 -0.15
N LEU A 46 -4.09 0.18 1.15
CA LEU A 46 -3.16 -0.84 1.63
C LEU A 46 -3.62 -2.26 1.25
N GLN A 47 -4.92 -2.51 1.23
CA GLN A 47 -5.48 -3.77 0.75
C GLN A 47 -5.26 -3.94 -0.75
N ASP A 48 -5.56 -2.92 -1.55
CA ASP A 48 -5.37 -2.94 -2.99
C ASP A 48 -3.89 -3.16 -3.36
N LEU A 49 -2.97 -2.55 -2.62
CA LEU A 49 -1.52 -2.77 -2.78
C LEU A 49 -1.12 -4.23 -2.50
N GLN A 50 -1.65 -4.83 -1.44
CA GLN A 50 -1.37 -6.24 -1.14
C GLN A 50 -1.89 -7.16 -2.26
N ASP A 51 -3.10 -6.90 -2.75
CA ASP A 51 -3.72 -7.69 -3.81
C ASP A 51 -2.98 -7.51 -5.14
N PHE A 52 -2.54 -6.29 -5.44
CA PHE A 52 -1.68 -5.99 -6.59
C PHE A 52 -0.39 -6.80 -6.55
N PHE A 53 0.35 -6.78 -5.43
CA PHE A 53 1.61 -7.53 -5.33
C PHE A 53 1.40 -9.03 -5.32
N ARG A 54 0.28 -9.53 -4.77
CA ARG A 54 -0.08 -10.95 -4.86
C ARG A 54 -0.28 -11.34 -6.32
N LYS A 55 -1.03 -10.54 -7.07
CA LYS A 55 -1.25 -10.82 -8.50
C LYS A 55 0.04 -10.69 -9.31
N LYS A 56 0.87 -9.71 -8.99
CA LYS A 56 2.18 -9.53 -9.63
C LYS A 56 3.09 -10.74 -9.35
N ALA A 57 3.13 -11.24 -8.12
CA ALA A 57 3.90 -12.42 -7.76
C ALA A 57 3.47 -13.69 -8.52
N GLU A 58 2.16 -13.88 -8.74
CA GLU A 58 1.65 -14.95 -9.60
C GLU A 58 2.17 -14.83 -11.04
N ILE A 59 2.11 -13.62 -11.61
CA ILE A 59 2.59 -13.34 -12.97
C ILE A 59 4.11 -13.60 -13.09
N GLU A 60 4.90 -13.16 -12.12
CA GLU A 60 6.35 -13.42 -12.10
C GLU A 60 6.64 -14.94 -12.06
N MET A 61 5.88 -15.71 -11.27
CA MET A 61 6.04 -17.17 -11.21
C MET A 61 5.65 -17.86 -12.50
N ASP A 62 4.56 -17.43 -13.15
CA ASP A 62 4.15 -17.97 -14.44
C ASP A 62 5.18 -17.66 -15.53
N TYR A 63 5.76 -16.46 -15.53
CA TYR A 63 6.82 -16.09 -16.45
C TYR A 63 8.09 -16.92 -16.21
N SER A 64 8.53 -17.06 -14.96
CA SER A 64 9.61 -17.96 -14.55
C SER A 64 9.41 -19.39 -15.07
N ARG A 65 8.23 -20.00 -14.81
CA ARG A 65 7.91 -21.36 -15.29
C ARG A 65 7.98 -21.48 -16.81
N ASN A 66 7.56 -20.45 -17.55
CA ASN A 66 7.62 -20.44 -19.01
C ASN A 66 9.06 -20.35 -19.52
N LEU A 67 9.93 -19.57 -18.88
CA LEU A 67 11.36 -19.51 -19.18
C LEU A 67 12.07 -20.84 -18.87
N GLU A 68 11.77 -21.48 -17.73
CA GLU A 68 12.35 -22.78 -17.40
C GLU A 68 11.97 -23.84 -18.44
N LYS A 69 10.67 -23.94 -18.80
CA LYS A 69 10.20 -24.83 -19.86
C LYS A 69 10.88 -24.56 -21.20
N LEU A 70 11.11 -23.29 -21.54
CA LEU A 70 11.83 -22.91 -22.76
C LEU A 70 13.26 -23.44 -22.73
N ALA A 71 14.01 -23.18 -21.65
CA ALA A 71 15.38 -23.64 -21.50
C ALA A 71 15.48 -25.18 -21.51
N GLU A 72 14.62 -25.89 -20.76
CA GLU A 72 14.61 -27.36 -20.69
C GLU A 72 14.35 -28.01 -22.05
N ARG A 73 13.36 -27.50 -22.80
CA ARG A 73 13.00 -28.02 -24.13
C ARG A 73 14.19 -28.01 -25.10
N PHE A 74 15.01 -26.96 -25.04
CA PHE A 74 16.13 -26.77 -25.95
C PHE A 74 17.44 -27.39 -25.44
N LEU A 75 17.63 -27.50 -24.12
CA LEU A 75 18.71 -28.30 -23.53
C LEU A 75 18.57 -29.80 -23.85
N ALA A 76 17.36 -30.35 -23.70
CA ALA A 76 17.09 -31.76 -23.99
C ALA A 76 17.41 -32.12 -25.45
N LYS A 77 17.07 -31.24 -26.40
CA LYS A 77 17.39 -31.40 -27.82
C LYS A 77 18.90 -31.34 -28.10
N THR A 78 19.61 -30.43 -27.42
CA THR A 78 21.06 -30.22 -27.64
C THR A 78 21.91 -31.37 -27.06
N CYS A 79 21.48 -31.96 -25.94
CA CYS A 79 22.13 -33.13 -25.34
C CYS A 79 21.87 -34.43 -26.14
N SER A 80 20.72 -34.54 -26.82
CA SER A 80 20.38 -35.72 -27.62
C SER A 80 21.21 -35.87 -28.90
N THR A 81 21.94 -34.83 -29.33
CA THR A 81 22.66 -34.82 -30.62
C THR A 81 24.19 -34.96 -30.51
N LYS A 82 24.75 -35.18 -29.31
CA LYS A 82 26.21 -35.27 -29.14
C LYS A 82 26.64 -36.59 -28.53
N ASP A 83 27.01 -37.49 -29.43
CA ASP A 83 27.98 -38.56 -29.20
C ASP A 83 29.16 -38.09 -28.36
N GLN A 84 29.58 -38.95 -27.45
CA GLN A 84 30.54 -38.74 -26.37
C GLN A 84 31.99 -38.46 -26.83
N GLN A 85 32.26 -38.26 -28.13
CA GLN A 85 33.62 -38.21 -28.69
C GLN A 85 34.26 -36.81 -28.80
N PHE A 86 33.51 -35.71 -28.68
CA PHE A 86 34.05 -34.35 -28.91
C PHE A 86 34.39 -33.57 -27.62
N LYS A 87 34.83 -34.25 -26.55
CA LYS A 87 35.11 -33.61 -25.25
C LYS A 87 36.52 -33.04 -25.08
N LYS A 88 37.44 -33.21 -26.05
CA LYS A 88 38.85 -32.76 -25.87
C LYS A 88 39.22 -31.40 -26.49
N ASP A 89 38.48 -30.87 -27.46
CA ASP A 89 38.81 -29.59 -28.12
C ASP A 89 37.68 -28.54 -28.03
N GLN A 90 36.96 -28.53 -26.91
CA GLN A 90 35.67 -27.85 -26.79
C GLN A 90 35.74 -26.33 -26.50
N ASN A 91 36.89 -25.69 -26.71
CA ASN A 91 37.05 -24.24 -26.55
C ASN A 91 36.83 -23.43 -27.85
N VAL A 92 36.44 -24.05 -28.99
CA VAL A 92 36.50 -23.38 -30.31
C VAL A 92 35.22 -23.43 -31.15
N LEU A 93 34.08 -23.94 -30.65
CA LEU A 93 32.82 -23.88 -31.43
C LEU A 93 31.98 -22.66 -31.03
N SER A 94 32.34 -21.51 -31.59
CA SER A 94 31.72 -20.19 -31.37
C SER A 94 30.17 -20.21 -31.34
N PRO A 95 29.44 -20.84 -32.29
CA PRO A 95 27.98 -20.86 -32.26
C PRO A 95 27.36 -21.72 -31.15
N VAL A 96 27.98 -22.86 -30.82
CA VAL A 96 27.50 -23.76 -29.75
C VAL A 96 27.71 -23.11 -28.39
N ASN A 97 28.83 -22.41 -28.21
CA ASN A 97 29.10 -21.66 -27.00
C ASN A 97 28.11 -20.49 -26.84
N CYS A 98 27.84 -19.74 -27.92
CA CYS A 98 26.81 -18.70 -27.91
C CYS A 98 25.43 -19.27 -27.54
N TRP A 99 25.07 -20.43 -28.09
CA TRP A 99 23.81 -21.11 -27.77
C TRP A 99 23.71 -21.51 -26.29
N ASN A 100 24.76 -22.12 -25.75
CA ASN A 100 24.81 -22.49 -24.32
C ASN A 100 24.74 -21.26 -23.41
N LEU A 101 25.41 -20.16 -23.77
CA LEU A 101 25.32 -18.89 -23.03
C LEU A 101 23.90 -18.33 -23.05
N LEU A 102 23.21 -18.39 -24.20
CA LEU A 102 21.82 -17.93 -24.32
C LEU A 102 20.88 -18.76 -23.43
N LEU A 103 21.01 -20.09 -23.44
CA LEU A 103 20.20 -20.96 -22.58
C LEU A 103 20.48 -20.71 -21.10
N ASN A 104 21.74 -20.51 -20.72
CA ASN A 104 22.11 -20.17 -19.34
C ASN A 104 21.53 -18.81 -18.91
N GLN A 105 21.45 -17.84 -19.82
CA GLN A 105 20.83 -16.54 -19.54
C GLN A 105 19.33 -16.69 -19.27
N VAL A 106 18.61 -17.48 -20.08
CA VAL A 106 17.17 -17.78 -19.85
C VAL A 106 16.94 -18.45 -18.49
N LYS A 107 17.83 -19.39 -18.09
CA LYS A 107 17.75 -20.02 -16.76
C LYS A 107 18.05 -19.05 -15.62
N ARG A 108 18.93 -18.07 -15.84
CA ARG A 108 19.19 -17.01 -14.86
C ARG A 108 17.96 -16.15 -14.69
N GLU A 109 17.37 -15.67 -15.78
CA GLU A 109 16.15 -14.87 -15.76
C GLU A 109 14.99 -15.60 -15.07
N SER A 110 14.78 -16.89 -15.37
CA SER A 110 13.81 -17.76 -14.66
C SER A 110 13.98 -17.70 -13.13
N ARG A 111 15.22 -17.82 -12.64
CA ARG A 111 15.53 -17.72 -11.21
C ARG A 111 15.29 -16.32 -10.66
N ASP A 112 15.70 -15.29 -11.39
CA ASP A 112 15.53 -13.90 -10.97
C ASP A 112 14.03 -13.56 -10.81
N HIS A 113 13.17 -14.01 -11.72
CA HIS A 113 11.71 -13.86 -11.61
C HIS A 113 11.12 -14.65 -10.43
N THR A 114 11.65 -15.85 -10.14
CA THR A 114 11.28 -16.62 -8.95
C THR A 114 11.63 -15.87 -7.67
N THR A 115 12.85 -15.33 -7.59
CA THR A 115 13.31 -14.50 -6.46
C THR A 115 12.45 -13.25 -6.32
N LEU A 116 12.08 -12.61 -7.43
CA LEU A 116 11.24 -11.41 -7.40
C LEU A 116 9.84 -11.71 -6.86
N SER A 117 9.24 -12.85 -7.25
CA SER A 117 7.97 -13.31 -6.68
C SER A 117 8.09 -13.57 -5.17
N ASP A 118 9.17 -14.21 -4.73
CA ASP A 118 9.43 -14.48 -3.32
C ASP A 118 9.54 -13.17 -2.51
N ILE A 119 10.25 -12.17 -3.03
CA ILE A 119 10.35 -10.83 -2.43
C ILE A 119 8.96 -10.20 -2.29
N TYR A 120 8.10 -10.31 -3.31
CA TYR A 120 6.74 -9.77 -3.22
C TYR A 120 5.92 -10.46 -2.12
N LEU A 121 5.94 -11.79 -2.06
CA LEU A 121 5.15 -12.58 -1.12
C LEU A 121 5.66 -12.51 0.31
N ASN A 122 6.98 -12.55 0.51
CA ASN A 122 7.60 -12.74 1.83
C ASN A 122 8.18 -11.46 2.43
N ASN A 123 8.26 -10.37 1.66
CA ASN A 123 8.81 -9.11 2.16
C ASN A 123 7.85 -7.95 1.94
N ILE A 124 7.41 -7.71 0.70
CA ILE A 124 6.58 -6.54 0.39
C ILE A 124 5.17 -6.66 0.97
N ILE A 125 4.45 -7.75 0.68
CA ILE A 125 3.07 -7.95 1.19
C ILE A 125 3.03 -7.92 2.73
N PRO A 126 3.90 -8.64 3.47
CA PRO A 126 3.91 -8.58 4.93
C PRO A 126 4.16 -7.18 5.49
N ARG A 127 4.96 -6.34 4.82
CA ARG A 127 5.13 -4.93 5.22
C ARG A 127 3.84 -4.14 5.08
N PHE A 128 3.06 -4.34 4.02
CA PHE A 128 1.77 -3.66 3.89
C PHE A 128 0.76 -4.14 4.93
N VAL A 129 0.75 -5.43 5.27
CA VAL A 129 -0.05 -5.97 6.38
C VAL A 129 0.32 -5.27 7.69
N GLN A 130 1.61 -5.22 8.01
CA GLN A 130 2.10 -4.55 9.22
C GLN A 130 1.72 -3.07 9.25
N VAL A 131 1.93 -2.35 8.14
CA VAL A 131 1.57 -0.93 8.03
C VAL A 131 0.07 -0.71 8.20
N SER A 132 -0.77 -1.64 7.74
CA SER A 132 -2.22 -1.59 7.92
C SER A 132 -2.60 -1.74 9.40
N GLU A 133 -2.03 -2.72 10.10
CA GLU A 133 -2.23 -2.93 11.54
C GLU A 133 -1.75 -1.72 12.36
N ASP A 134 -0.56 -1.20 12.05
CA ASP A 134 0.01 -0.02 12.68
C ASP A 134 -0.87 1.22 12.44
N SER A 135 -1.37 1.40 11.22
CA SER A 135 -2.29 2.49 10.88
C SER A 135 -3.59 2.40 11.67
N GLY A 136 -4.18 1.20 11.81
CA GLY A 136 -5.38 1.00 12.63
C GLY A 136 -5.15 1.35 14.10
N ARG A 137 -4.02 0.95 14.67
CA ARG A 137 -3.65 1.30 16.06
C ARG A 137 -3.42 2.80 16.24
N LEU A 138 -2.71 3.42 15.31
CA LEU A 138 -2.42 4.85 15.34
C LEU A 138 -3.71 5.68 15.16
N PHE A 139 -4.61 5.23 14.30
CA PHE A 139 -5.89 5.88 14.07
C PHE A 139 -6.75 5.87 15.33
N LYS A 140 -6.87 4.72 16.00
CA LYS A 140 -7.62 4.60 17.24
C LYS A 140 -7.14 5.61 18.30
N LYS A 141 -5.82 5.68 18.53
CA LYS A 141 -5.22 6.65 19.46
C LYS A 141 -5.48 8.10 19.03
N SER A 142 -5.31 8.40 17.74
CA SER A 142 -5.57 9.74 17.20
C SER A 142 -7.02 10.16 17.40
N LYS A 143 -7.98 9.22 17.25
CA LYS A 143 -9.40 9.46 17.47
C LYS A 143 -9.72 9.71 18.95
N GLU A 144 -9.12 8.95 19.86
CA GLU A 144 -9.26 9.17 21.31
C GLU A 144 -8.75 10.57 21.72
N VAL A 145 -7.57 10.97 21.22
CA VAL A 145 -7.03 12.33 21.45
C VAL A 145 -7.94 13.40 20.83
N GLY A 146 -8.40 13.18 19.60
CA GLY A 146 -9.31 14.10 18.93
C GLY A 146 -10.62 14.29 19.69
N GLN A 147 -11.21 13.21 20.20
CA GLN A 147 -12.42 13.26 21.00
C GLN A 147 -12.21 14.03 22.30
N GLN A 148 -11.11 13.75 23.02
CA GLN A 148 -10.77 14.47 24.25
C GLN A 148 -10.67 16.00 24.00
N LEU A 149 -10.00 16.41 22.93
CA LEU A 149 -9.88 17.82 22.57
C LEU A 149 -11.24 18.46 22.24
N GLN A 150 -12.12 17.72 21.57
CA GLN A 150 -13.48 18.20 21.27
C GLN A 150 -14.32 18.32 22.55
N ASP A 151 -14.23 17.36 23.45
CA ASP A 151 -14.95 17.37 24.72
C ASP A 151 -14.50 18.54 25.60
N ASP A 152 -13.19 18.78 25.69
CA ASP A 152 -12.62 19.92 26.43
C ASP A 152 -13.05 21.26 25.84
N LEU A 153 -13.04 21.40 24.51
CA LEU A 153 -13.53 22.61 23.84
C LEU A 153 -15.03 22.82 24.10
N MET A 154 -15.84 21.78 23.95
CA MET A 154 -17.29 21.88 24.19
C MET A 154 -17.60 22.22 25.65
N LYS A 155 -16.79 21.73 26.59
CA LYS A 155 -16.91 22.09 28.01
C LYS A 155 -16.69 23.59 28.21
N VAL A 156 -15.61 24.16 27.69
CA VAL A 156 -15.32 25.60 27.78
C VAL A 156 -16.41 26.45 27.12
N LEU A 157 -16.91 26.02 25.96
CA LEU A 157 -18.01 26.71 25.28
C LEU A 157 -19.31 26.69 26.12
N ASN A 158 -19.60 25.58 26.80
CA ASN A 158 -20.76 25.48 27.68
C ASN A 158 -20.55 26.19 29.03
N GLU A 159 -19.31 26.44 29.46
CA GLU A 159 -19.03 27.23 30.66
C GLU A 159 -19.28 28.72 30.43
N LEU A 160 -19.04 29.24 29.22
CA LEU A 160 -19.38 30.63 28.83
C LEU A 160 -20.88 30.94 28.88
N TYR A 161 -21.68 29.88 28.93
CA TYR A 161 -23.13 29.89 29.02
C TYR A 161 -23.65 30.01 30.45
N SER A 162 -22.83 29.63 31.43
CA SER A 162 -23.17 29.57 32.86
C SER A 162 -22.65 30.77 33.63
#